data_AF-A0A840A3Q3-F1
#
_entry.id   AF-A0A840A3Q3-F1
#
_cell.length_a   1.000
_cell.length_b   1.000
_cell.length_c   1.000
_cell.angle_alpha   90.00
_cell.angle_beta   90.00
_cell.angle_gamma   90.00
#
_symmetry.space_group_name_H-M   'P 1'
#
loop_
_entity.id
_entity.type
_entity.pdbx_description
1 polymer ?
#
loop_
_entity_poly.entity_id
_entity_poly.type
_entity_poly.pdbx_seq_one_letter_code
_entity_poly.pdbx_strand_id
1 'polypeptide(L)'
;MTLRAWFGLASVAAIAMVLVSIYWKGRSHGVEDERHKAEVAQTQAATAMVEVDLARRAAARTDMFVRRQTGGAELARQHSIEAMNAKDADKPLADERAARLRTADRQLCELSPGLVGCASTR
;
A
#
# COMPACT_ATOMS: atom_id res chain seq x y z
N MET A 1 -68.98 39.54 22.50
CA MET A 1 -67.61 39.85 22.03
C MET A 1 -66.61 38.72 22.33
N THR A 2 -67.01 37.44 22.23
CA THR A 2 -66.17 36.32 22.70
C THR A 2 -65.73 35.36 21.59
N LEU A 3 -66.59 35.05 20.60
CA LEU A 3 -66.24 34.08 19.55
C LEU A 3 -65.09 34.52 18.63
N ARG A 4 -65.06 35.79 18.19
CA ARG A 4 -64.00 36.29 17.27
C ARG A 4 -62.61 36.31 17.92
N ALA A 5 -62.55 36.62 19.22
CA ALA A 5 -61.30 36.60 19.98
C ALA A 5 -60.76 35.16 20.15
N TRP A 6 -61.66 34.19 20.29
CA TRP A 6 -61.31 32.78 20.45
C TRP A 6 -60.72 32.17 19.18
N PHE A 7 -61.31 32.45 18.01
CA PHE A 7 -60.75 32.01 16.72
C PHE A 7 -59.38 32.64 16.42
N GLY A 8 -59.15 33.89 16.82
CA GLY A 8 -57.85 34.55 16.67
C GLY A 8 -56.76 33.91 17.54
N LEU A 9 -57.09 33.55 18.79
CA LEU A 9 -56.14 32.84 19.66
C LEU A 9 -55.83 31.43 19.15
N ALA A 10 -56.84 30.71 18.68
CA ALA A 10 -56.67 29.37 18.13
C ALA A 10 -55.77 29.36 16.88
N SER A 11 -55.93 30.34 15.98
CA SER A 11 -55.09 30.43 14.78
C SER A 11 -53.63 30.77 15.11
N VAL A 12 -53.40 31.70 16.04
CA VAL A 12 -52.04 32.04 16.52
C VAL A 12 -51.38 30.84 17.20
N ALA A 13 -52.11 30.10 18.03
CA ALA A 13 -51.59 28.90 18.68
C ALA A 13 -51.24 27.80 17.66
N ALA A 14 -52.07 27.60 16.63
CA ALA A 14 -51.79 26.65 15.56
C ALA A 14 -50.53 27.03 14.77
N ILE A 15 -50.38 28.31 14.42
CA ILE A 15 -49.18 28.82 13.73
C ILE A 15 -47.94 28.63 14.61
N ALA A 16 -48.04 28.94 15.90
CA ALA A 16 -46.93 28.76 16.84
C ALA A 16 -46.48 27.29 16.93
N MET A 17 -47.42 26.33 16.98
CA MET A 17 -47.08 24.90 16.98
C MET A 17 -46.37 24.46 15.70
N VAL A 18 -46.84 24.94 14.53
CA VAL A 18 -46.19 24.62 13.25
C VAL A 18 -44.76 25.16 13.20
N LEU A 19 -44.54 26.41 13.64
CA LEU A 19 -43.22 27.01 13.69
C LEU A 19 -42.27 26.26 14.63
N VAL A 20 -42.75 25.85 15.82
CA VAL A 20 -41.97 25.06 16.78
C VAL A 20 -41.62 23.69 16.20
N SER A 21 -42.55 23.03 15.51
CA SER A 21 -42.30 21.73 14.89
C SER A 21 -41.27 21.82 13.76
N ILE A 22 -41.31 22.88 12.94
CA ILE A 22 -40.32 23.11 11.87
C ILE A 22 -38.95 23.44 12.47
N TYR A 23 -38.91 24.26 13.53
CA TYR A 23 -37.66 24.59 14.21
C TYR A 23 -36.97 23.34 14.78
N TRP A 24 -37.72 22.49 15.47
CA TRP A 24 -37.18 21.23 16.02
C TRP A 24 -36.71 20.29 14.92
N LYS A 25 -37.47 20.15 13.83
CA LYS A 25 -37.11 19.30 12.69
C LYS A 25 -35.87 19.81 11.95
N GLY A 26 -35.74 21.12 11.73
CA GLY A 26 -34.56 21.71 11.11
C GLY A 26 -33.31 21.53 11.98
N ARG A 27 -33.44 21.68 13.30
CA ARG A 27 -32.34 21.50 14.24
C ARG A 27 -31.87 20.05 14.32
N SER A 28 -32.77 19.06 14.27
CA SER A 28 -32.37 17.64 14.32
C SER A 28 -31.62 17.22 13.05
N HIS A 29 -32.09 17.63 11.88
CA HIS A 29 -31.45 17.26 10.60
C HIS A 29 -30.05 17.86 10.45
N GLY A 30 -29.81 19.08 10.93
CA GLY A 30 -28.47 19.67 10.91
C GLY A 30 -27.45 18.88 11.75
N VAL A 31 -27.88 18.26 12.85
CA VAL A 31 -26.99 17.45 13.70
C VAL A 31 -26.67 16.10 13.05
N GLU A 32 -27.63 15.48 12.35
CA GLU A 32 -27.41 14.23 11.61
C GLU A 32 -26.46 14.41 10.43
N ASP A 33 -26.62 15.50 9.68
CA ASP A 33 -25.78 15.80 8.52
C ASP A 33 -24.33 16.07 8.92
N GLU A 34 -24.10 16.83 10.00
CA GLU A 34 -22.77 17.07 10.54
C GLU A 34 -22.13 15.78 11.10
N ARG A 35 -22.92 14.89 11.72
CA ARG A 35 -22.42 13.58 12.16
C ARG A 35 -21.99 12.71 10.98
N HIS A 36 -22.78 12.66 9.92
CA HIS A 36 -22.42 11.92 8.71
C HIS A 36 -21.18 12.49 8.04
N LYS A 37 -21.06 13.83 7.93
CA LYS A 37 -19.83 14.45 7.42
C LYS A 37 -18.61 14.10 8.27
N ALA A 38 -18.75 14.12 9.59
CA ALA A 38 -17.67 13.76 10.51
C ALA A 38 -17.28 12.27 10.39
N GLU A 39 -18.25 11.37 10.24
CA GLU A 39 -18.01 9.94 10.05
C GLU A 39 -17.32 9.65 8.70
N VAL A 40 -17.78 10.29 7.62
CA VAL A 40 -17.14 10.21 6.30
C VAL A 40 -15.73 10.78 6.34
N ALA A 41 -15.49 11.91 7.01
CA ALA A 41 -14.15 12.47 7.17
C ALA A 41 -13.22 11.53 7.98
N GLN A 42 -13.73 10.89 9.03
CA GLN A 42 -12.96 9.93 9.82
C GLN A 42 -12.59 8.68 9.02
N THR A 43 -13.54 8.13 8.26
CA THR A 43 -13.27 6.96 7.41
C THR A 43 -12.25 7.29 6.31
N GLN A 44 -12.37 8.46 5.67
CA GLN A 44 -11.37 8.93 4.69
C GLN A 44 -9.99 9.16 5.30
N ALA A 45 -9.92 9.71 6.52
CA ALA A 45 -8.65 9.87 7.23
C ALA A 45 -8.03 8.51 7.58
N ALA A 46 -8.83 7.54 8.01
CA ALA A 46 -8.37 6.19 8.31
C ALA A 46 -7.84 5.48 7.05
N THR A 47 -8.53 5.59 5.91
CA THR A 47 -8.04 5.01 4.65
C THR A 47 -6.76 5.69 4.18
N ALA A 48 -6.67 7.02 4.28
CA ALA A 48 -5.47 7.76 3.89
C ALA A 48 -4.24 7.32 4.73
N MET A 49 -4.41 7.08 6.04
CA MET A 49 -3.31 6.59 6.87
C MET A 49 -2.85 5.19 6.46
N VAL A 50 -3.80 4.29 6.13
CA VAL A 50 -3.48 2.94 5.66
C VAL A 50 -2.77 2.99 4.32
N GLU A 51 -3.21 3.82 3.38
CA GLU A 51 -2.57 3.98 2.06
C GLU A 51 -1.13 4.50 2.18
N VAL A 52 -0.89 5.48 3.07
CA VAL A 52 0.45 6.00 3.33
C VAL A 52 1.38 4.93 3.89
N ASP A 53 0.91 4.13 4.85
CA ASP A 53 1.70 3.02 5.41
C ASP A 53 1.98 1.94 4.35
N LEU A 54 0.98 1.62 3.52
CA LEU A 54 1.14 0.66 2.44
C LEU A 54 2.17 1.15 1.40
N ALA A 55 2.10 2.42 1.01
CA ALA A 55 3.04 3.05 0.10
C ALA A 55 4.47 3.03 0.66
N ARG A 56 4.66 3.32 1.96
CA ARG A 56 5.96 3.21 2.63
C ARG A 56 6.51 1.79 2.62
N ARG A 57 5.67 0.79 2.94
CA ARG A 57 6.07 -0.63 2.91
C ARG A 57 6.38 -1.12 1.50
N ALA A 58 5.68 -0.62 0.49
CA ALA A 58 5.96 -0.92 -0.91
C ALA A 58 7.33 -0.33 -1.33
N ALA A 59 7.57 0.94 -1.02
CA ALA A 59 8.84 1.62 -1.29
C ALA A 59 10.03 0.96 -0.58
N ALA A 60 9.88 0.52 0.67
CA ALA A 60 10.93 -0.18 1.40
C ALA A 60 11.28 -1.54 0.74
N ARG A 61 10.28 -2.26 0.21
CA ARG A 61 10.50 -3.53 -0.49
C ARG A 61 11.23 -3.33 -1.82
N THR A 62 10.86 -2.31 -2.59
CA THR A 62 11.53 -2.00 -3.86
C THR A 62 12.96 -1.53 -3.64
N ASP A 63 13.21 -0.66 -2.64
CA ASP A 63 14.57 -0.22 -2.30
C ASP A 63 15.47 -1.41 -1.88
N MET A 64 14.96 -2.31 -1.05
CA MET A 64 15.69 -3.53 -0.69
C MET A 64 16.00 -4.42 -1.90
N PHE A 65 15.05 -4.58 -2.82
CA PHE A 65 15.26 -5.35 -4.04
C PHE A 65 16.36 -4.73 -4.91
N VAL A 66 16.30 -3.42 -5.14
CA VAL A 66 17.29 -2.66 -5.92
C VAL A 66 18.67 -2.74 -5.26
N ARG A 67 18.77 -2.50 -3.95
CA ARG A 67 20.04 -2.61 -3.21
C ARG A 67 20.64 -4.01 -3.28
N ARG A 68 19.83 -5.07 -3.20
CA ARG A 68 20.31 -6.45 -3.35
C ARG A 68 20.81 -6.71 -4.77
N GLN A 69 20.12 -6.20 -5.78
CA GLN A 69 20.52 -6.37 -7.17
C GLN A 69 21.82 -5.63 -7.49
N THR A 70 21.94 -4.37 -7.07
CA THR A 70 23.13 -3.53 -7.34
C THR A 70 24.31 -3.90 -6.45
N GLY A 71 24.09 -4.07 -5.15
CA GLY A 71 25.11 -4.47 -4.20
C GLY A 71 25.61 -5.89 -4.43
N GLY A 72 24.72 -6.82 -4.82
CA GLY A 72 25.07 -8.19 -5.15
C GLY A 72 26.00 -8.29 -6.36
N ALA A 73 25.79 -7.46 -7.39
CA ALA A 73 26.65 -7.44 -8.56
C ALA A 73 28.08 -6.97 -8.24
N GLU A 74 28.22 -5.92 -7.42
CA GLU A 74 29.53 -5.42 -7.03
C GLU A 74 30.28 -6.38 -6.08
N LEU A 75 29.57 -6.97 -5.11
CA LEU A 75 30.12 -8.02 -4.25
C LEU A 75 30.56 -9.24 -5.06
N ALA A 76 29.73 -9.69 -6.01
CA ALA A 76 30.09 -10.79 -6.90
C ALA A 76 31.32 -10.45 -7.74
N ARG A 77 31.42 -9.23 -8.26
CA ARG A 77 32.60 -8.77 -9.01
C ARG A 77 33.86 -8.80 -8.14
N GLN A 78 33.83 -8.23 -6.94
CA GLN A 78 34.98 -8.21 -6.02
C GLN A 78 35.43 -9.63 -5.65
N HIS A 79 34.49 -10.49 -5.24
CA HIS A 79 34.82 -11.87 -4.88
C HIS A 79 35.23 -12.73 -6.07
N SER A 80 34.76 -12.45 -7.28
CA SER A 80 35.23 -13.17 -8.47
C SER A 80 36.72 -12.91 -8.73
N ILE A 81 37.17 -11.66 -8.58
CA ILE A 81 38.58 -11.29 -8.71
C ILE A 81 39.41 -11.96 -7.60
N GLU A 82 38.94 -11.94 -6.35
CA GLU A 82 39.63 -12.62 -5.25
C GLU A 82 39.73 -14.13 -5.48
N ALA A 83 38.65 -14.77 -5.94
CA ALA A 83 38.61 -16.19 -6.22
C ALA A 83 39.56 -16.58 -7.36
N MET A 84 39.68 -15.76 -8.42
CA MET A 84 40.62 -16.01 -9.51
C MET A 84 42.09 -15.83 -9.10
N ASN A 85 42.37 -15.03 -8.07
CA ASN A 85 43.73 -14.83 -7.54
C ASN A 85 44.05 -15.72 -6.34
N ALA A 86 43.12 -16.59 -5.93
CA ALA A 86 43.33 -17.48 -4.80
C ALA A 86 44.44 -18.49 -5.10
N LYS A 87 45.25 -18.83 -4.08
CA LYS A 87 46.40 -19.75 -4.22
C LYS A 87 46.00 -21.16 -4.71
N ASP A 88 44.73 -21.51 -4.54
CA ASP A 88 44.13 -22.76 -4.96
C ASP A 88 43.25 -22.63 -6.21
N ALA A 89 43.28 -21.49 -6.91
CA ALA A 89 42.52 -21.29 -8.15
C ALA A 89 42.84 -22.34 -9.22
N ASP A 90 44.08 -22.84 -9.25
CA ASP A 90 44.52 -23.89 -10.19
C ASP A 90 44.19 -25.32 -9.71
N LYS A 91 43.66 -25.49 -8.49
CA LYS A 91 43.31 -26.82 -8.00
C LYS A 91 41.94 -27.22 -8.57
N PRO A 92 41.81 -28.43 -9.14
CA PRO A 92 40.52 -28.90 -9.61
C PRO A 92 39.54 -28.99 -8.45
N LEU A 93 38.29 -28.59 -8.70
CA LEU A 93 37.20 -28.79 -7.75
C LEU A 93 36.95 -30.28 -7.56
N ALA A 94 36.59 -30.69 -6.34
CA ALA A 94 36.08 -32.03 -6.10
C ALA A 94 34.88 -32.34 -7.02
N ASP A 95 34.84 -33.53 -7.59
CA ASP A 95 33.88 -33.91 -8.65
C ASP A 95 32.42 -33.67 -8.26
N GLU A 96 32.06 -34.00 -7.01
CA GLU A 96 30.70 -33.76 -6.50
C GLU A 96 30.34 -32.27 -6.48
N ARG A 97 31.30 -31.42 -6.09
CA ARG A 97 31.09 -29.96 -6.05
C ARG A 97 30.96 -29.41 -7.47
N ALA A 98 31.79 -29.88 -8.39
CA ALA A 98 31.73 -29.50 -9.79
C ALA A 98 30.40 -29.93 -10.45
N ALA A 99 29.88 -31.12 -10.10
CA ALA A 99 28.59 -31.60 -10.60
C ALA A 99 27.40 -30.78 -10.08
N ARG A 100 27.42 -30.39 -8.80
CA ARG A 100 26.41 -29.48 -8.22
C ARG A 100 26.41 -28.12 -8.89
N LEU A 101 27.60 -27.52 -9.09
CA LEU A 101 27.74 -26.23 -9.78
C LEU A 101 27.22 -26.30 -11.22
N ARG A 102 27.63 -27.31 -12.00
CA ARG A 102 27.13 -27.52 -13.37
C ARG A 102 25.62 -27.74 -13.45
N THR A 103 25.00 -28.28 -12.41
CA THR A 103 23.55 -28.46 -12.36
C THR A 103 22.84 -27.14 -12.04
N ALA A 104 23.38 -26.36 -11.10
CA ALA A 104 22.88 -25.02 -10.81
C ALA A 104 23.02 -24.09 -12.03
N ASP A 105 24.16 -24.11 -12.72
CA ASP A 105 24.40 -23.31 -13.94
C ASP A 105 23.39 -23.64 -15.03
N ARG A 106 23.07 -24.93 -15.24
CA ARG A 106 22.04 -25.34 -16.21
C ARG A 106 20.67 -24.79 -15.85
N GLN A 107 20.26 -24.92 -14.59
CA GLN A 107 18.98 -24.37 -14.11
C GLN A 107 18.91 -22.85 -14.27
N LEU A 108 20.02 -22.14 -14.01
CA LEU A 108 20.12 -20.70 -14.20
C LEU A 108 19.98 -20.30 -15.68
N CYS A 109 20.62 -21.04 -16.59
CA CYS A 109 20.51 -20.79 -18.02
C CYS A 109 19.12 -21.10 -18.58
N GLU A 110 18.40 -22.10 -18.03
CA GLU A 110 17.00 -22.37 -18.38
C GLU A 110 16.07 -21.23 -17.95
N LEU A 111 16.29 -20.66 -16.76
CA LEU A 111 15.47 -19.57 -16.23
C LEU A 111 15.79 -18.21 -16.87
N SER A 112 17.04 -18.00 -17.28
CA SER A 112 17.49 -16.72 -17.86
C SER A 112 18.50 -16.94 -19.00
N PRO A 113 18.01 -17.25 -20.22
CA PRO A 113 18.86 -17.58 -21.38
C PRO A 113 19.80 -16.45 -21.85
N GLY A 114 19.52 -15.21 -21.45
CA GLY A 114 20.33 -14.03 -21.79
C GLY A 114 21.51 -13.76 -20.86
N LEU A 115 21.77 -14.62 -19.87
CA LEU A 115 22.93 -14.50 -18.99
C LEU A 115 24.24 -14.73 -19.77
N VAL A 116 25.25 -13.91 -19.49
CA VAL A 116 26.59 -14.04 -20.07
C VAL A 116 27.17 -15.41 -19.66
N GLY A 117 27.59 -16.20 -20.65
CA GLY A 117 28.17 -17.53 -20.43
C GLY A 117 27.17 -18.69 -20.58
N CYS A 118 25.86 -18.41 -20.63
CA CYS A 118 24.91 -19.39 -21.15
C CYS A 118 25.14 -19.52 -22.66
N ALA A 119 25.33 -20.75 -23.15
CA ALA A 119 25.35 -20.98 -24.58
C ALA A 119 23.98 -20.53 -25.11
N SER A 120 23.93 -19.41 -25.83
CA SER A 120 22.74 -19.07 -26.61
C SER A 120 22.57 -20.24 -27.56
N THR A 121 21.57 -21.07 -27.34
CA THR A 121 21.21 -22.14 -28.28
C THR A 121 20.97 -21.48 -29.63
N ARG A 122 21.95 -21.58 -30.50
CA ARG A 122 21.87 -21.39 -31.94
C ARG A 122 22.75 -22.45 -32.58
#